data_AF-A0A8T4W7I7-F1
#
_entry.id   AF-A0A8T4W7I7-F1
#
_cell.length_a   1.000
_cell.length_b   1.000
_cell.length_c   1.000
_cell.angle_alpha   90.00
_cell.angle_beta   90.00
_cell.angle_gamma   90.00
#
_symmetry.space_group_name_H-M   'P 1'
#
loop_
_entity.id
_entity.type
_entity.pdbx_description
1 polymer ?
#
loop_
_entity_poly.entity_id
_entity_poly.type
_entity_poly.pdbx_seq_one_letter_code
_entity_poly.pdbx_strand_id
1 'polypeptide(L)'
;MDNIILEADGAYRGKDGGVASYGYLVKKNTETVREDYNILLDERVTNNYAEYMAVIKGLKWIKDSDLEFGKIIVRSDSQLVVKQVNGEWSVNSDNLKDLHKEVKELIRYFEEKNKSVEIEHVGRENNVEADELSQQALEDHLLAKKLKGEDKKMCPECGEEMVVREGEYGKFWGCTGYPDCDHTEKYEED
;
A
#
# COMPACT_ATOMS: atom_id res chain seq x y z
N MET A 1 -23.85 -10.20 20.38
CA MET A 1 -23.22 -10.51 19.08
C MET A 1 -21.75 -10.22 19.23
N ASP A 2 -20.90 -11.05 18.64
CA ASP A 2 -19.45 -10.92 18.76
C ASP A 2 -18.95 -9.65 18.07
N ASN A 3 -17.79 -9.17 18.50
CA ASN A 3 -17.12 -8.04 17.87
C ASN A 3 -16.30 -8.54 16.68
N ILE A 4 -16.18 -7.69 15.67
CA ILE A 4 -15.21 -7.83 14.59
C ILE A 4 -14.02 -6.93 14.90
N ILE A 5 -12.82 -7.44 14.66
CA ILE A 5 -11.58 -6.67 14.68
C ILE A 5 -11.11 -6.54 13.22
N LEU A 6 -10.86 -5.32 12.77
CA LEU A 6 -10.22 -5.02 11.50
C LEU A 6 -8.82 -4.49 11.80
N GLU A 7 -7.79 -5.26 11.50
CA GLU A 7 -6.39 -4.80 11.55
C GLU A 7 -5.99 -4.35 10.14
N ALA A 8 -5.47 -3.14 10.02
CA ALA A 8 -5.21 -2.49 8.75
C ALA A 8 -3.88 -1.74 8.78
N ASP A 9 -3.16 -1.81 7.66
CA ASP A 9 -1.86 -1.19 7.49
C ASP A 9 -1.62 -0.83 6.01
N GLY A 10 -0.90 0.27 5.77
CA GLY A 10 -0.47 0.67 4.45
C GLY A 10 1.04 0.84 4.35
N ALA A 11 1.63 0.29 3.30
CA ALA A 11 3.05 0.49 3.00
C ALA A 11 3.26 1.36 1.77
N TYR A 12 4.39 2.09 1.75
CA TYR A 12 4.80 2.92 0.63
C TYR A 12 6.32 2.85 0.44
N ARG A 13 6.76 2.68 -0.81
CA ARG A 13 8.19 2.64 -1.18
C ARG A 13 8.46 3.58 -2.37
N GLY A 14 9.40 4.51 -2.18
CA GLY A 14 9.90 5.42 -3.23
C GLY A 14 9.77 6.92 -2.90
N LYS A 15 10.15 7.78 -3.85
CA LYS A 15 9.93 9.23 -3.83
C LYS A 15 9.14 9.62 -5.09
N ASP A 16 8.26 10.62 -5.00
CA ASP A 16 7.55 11.26 -6.12
C ASP A 16 6.98 10.26 -7.18
N GLY A 17 5.89 9.59 -6.85
CA GLY A 17 5.30 8.54 -7.70
C GLY A 17 5.77 7.12 -7.34
N GLY A 18 6.16 6.91 -6.07
CA GLY A 18 6.47 5.60 -5.52
C GLY A 18 5.28 4.63 -5.54
N VAL A 19 5.51 3.40 -5.13
CA VAL A 19 4.45 2.37 -5.07
C VAL A 19 3.90 2.31 -3.65
N ALA A 20 2.58 2.34 -3.53
CA ALA A 20 1.88 2.05 -2.28
C ALA A 20 1.13 0.73 -2.36
N SER A 21 0.88 0.14 -1.21
CA SER A 21 0.04 -1.04 -1.03
C SER A 21 -0.84 -0.89 0.20
N TYR A 22 -1.84 -1.75 0.31
CA TYR A 22 -2.58 -1.94 1.55
C TYR A 22 -2.50 -3.41 1.96
N GLY A 23 -2.62 -3.65 3.26
CA GLY A 23 -2.91 -4.95 3.86
C GLY A 23 -3.98 -4.78 4.92
N TYR A 24 -4.97 -5.69 4.95
CA TYR A 24 -5.89 -5.77 6.06
C TYR A 24 -6.31 -7.21 6.35
N LEU A 25 -6.75 -7.42 7.57
CA LEU A 25 -7.40 -8.66 7.98
C LEU A 25 -8.61 -8.37 8.87
N VAL A 26 -9.59 -9.27 8.81
CA VAL A 26 -10.81 -9.22 9.60
C VAL A 26 -10.86 -10.45 10.49
N LYS A 27 -10.93 -10.24 11.80
CA LYS A 27 -11.01 -11.29 12.82
C LYS A 27 -12.40 -11.27 13.47
N LYS A 28 -12.98 -12.45 13.66
CA LYS A 28 -14.19 -12.69 14.46
C LYS A 28 -13.89 -13.81 15.46
N ASN A 29 -14.10 -13.56 16.76
CA ASN A 29 -13.77 -14.53 17.81
C ASN A 29 -12.33 -15.06 17.74
N THR A 30 -11.36 -14.19 17.48
CA THR A 30 -9.93 -14.49 17.28
C THR A 30 -9.57 -15.25 15.99
N GLU A 31 -10.55 -15.72 15.23
CA GLU A 31 -10.33 -16.37 13.95
C GLU A 31 -10.30 -15.33 12.82
N THR A 32 -9.25 -15.38 11.98
CA THR A 32 -9.18 -14.57 10.76
C THR A 32 -10.18 -15.12 9.74
N VAL A 33 -11.19 -14.33 9.41
CA VAL A 33 -12.25 -14.67 8.44
C VAL A 33 -12.00 -14.06 7.06
N ARG A 34 -11.10 -13.09 6.98
CA ARG A 34 -10.66 -12.46 5.74
C ARG A 34 -9.28 -11.88 5.91
N GLU A 35 -8.48 -11.98 4.86
CA GLU A 35 -7.28 -11.19 4.60
C GLU A 35 -7.33 -10.71 3.15
N ASP A 36 -6.72 -9.57 2.87
CA ASP A 36 -6.58 -9.05 1.53
C ASP A 36 -5.46 -8.00 1.50
N TYR A 37 -4.71 -8.00 0.39
CA TYR A 37 -3.62 -7.06 0.17
C TYR A 37 -3.44 -6.84 -1.32
N ASN A 38 -3.08 -5.62 -1.71
CA ASN A 38 -2.80 -5.31 -3.09
C ASN A 38 -2.02 -4.00 -3.25
N ILE A 39 -1.52 -3.77 -4.46
CA ILE A 39 -0.95 -2.49 -4.88
C ILE A 39 -2.06 -1.46 -5.11
N LEU A 40 -1.75 -0.23 -4.73
CA LEU A 40 -2.53 0.96 -5.03
C LEU A 40 -1.98 1.61 -6.30
N LEU A 41 -2.73 1.50 -7.39
CA LEU A 41 -2.39 2.09 -8.68
C LEU A 41 -2.95 3.52 -8.76
N ASP A 42 -2.32 4.46 -8.08
CA ASP A 42 -2.64 5.89 -8.15
C ASP A 42 -1.33 6.70 -8.28
N GLU A 43 -1.31 7.71 -9.14
CA GLU A 43 -0.13 8.52 -9.42
C GLU A 43 0.30 9.40 -8.22
N ARG A 44 -0.59 9.61 -7.26
CA ARG A 44 -0.37 10.50 -6.10
C ARG A 44 -0.48 9.76 -4.77
N VAL A 45 0.00 8.52 -4.74
CA VAL A 45 0.09 7.74 -3.50
C VAL A 45 1.17 8.27 -2.56
N THR A 46 0.90 8.13 -1.27
CA THR A 46 1.80 8.44 -0.16
C THR A 46 1.59 7.39 0.93
N ASN A 47 2.44 7.35 1.96
CA ASN A 47 2.22 6.44 3.09
C ASN A 47 0.84 6.65 3.72
N ASN A 48 0.47 7.89 4.06
CA ASN A 48 -0.84 8.17 4.68
C ASN A 48 -2.02 7.79 3.79
N TYR A 49 -1.88 7.91 2.48
CA TYR A 49 -2.90 7.44 1.53
C TYR A 49 -3.08 5.92 1.63
N ALA A 50 -1.96 5.18 1.68
CA ALA A 50 -1.96 3.73 1.83
C ALA A 50 -2.69 3.26 3.10
N GLU A 51 -2.38 3.92 4.22
CA GLU A 51 -2.98 3.65 5.54
C GLU A 51 -4.50 3.85 5.54
N TYR A 52 -4.96 4.97 4.96
CA TYR A 52 -6.39 5.23 4.79
C TYR A 52 -7.05 4.16 3.91
N MET A 53 -6.40 3.80 2.81
CA MET A 53 -6.94 2.81 1.88
C MET A 53 -7.08 1.44 2.53
N ALA A 54 -6.15 1.02 3.38
CA ALA A 54 -6.25 -0.23 4.14
C ALA A 54 -7.53 -0.28 4.99
N VAL A 55 -7.80 0.79 5.76
CA VAL A 55 -9.03 0.92 6.55
C VAL A 55 -10.27 0.90 5.67
N ILE A 56 -10.28 1.66 4.57
CA ILE A 56 -11.42 1.74 3.63
C ILE A 56 -11.72 0.37 3.02
N LYS A 57 -10.68 -0.35 2.56
CA LYS A 57 -10.82 -1.66 1.92
C LYS A 57 -11.41 -2.68 2.88
N GLY A 58 -10.91 -2.72 4.11
CA GLY A 58 -11.45 -3.59 5.15
C GLY A 58 -12.90 -3.27 5.52
N LEU A 59 -13.23 -2.00 5.76
CA LEU A 59 -14.59 -1.58 6.09
C LEU A 59 -15.59 -1.83 4.93
N LYS A 60 -15.17 -1.62 3.68
CA LYS A 60 -16.00 -1.96 2.51
C LYS A 60 -16.28 -3.45 2.43
N TRP A 61 -15.25 -4.29 2.62
CA TRP A 61 -15.46 -5.73 2.64
C TRP A 61 -16.42 -6.15 3.75
N ILE A 62 -16.27 -5.62 4.96
CA ILE A 62 -17.20 -5.90 6.07
C ILE A 62 -18.63 -5.47 5.70
N LYS A 63 -18.79 -4.30 5.09
CA LYS A 63 -20.10 -3.77 4.66
C LYS A 63 -20.80 -4.68 3.65
N ASP A 64 -20.03 -5.28 2.74
CA ASP A 64 -20.54 -6.15 1.68
C ASP A 64 -20.61 -7.64 2.11
N SER A 65 -20.17 -7.95 3.33
CA SER A 65 -20.18 -9.31 3.88
C SER A 65 -21.50 -9.65 4.60
N ASP A 66 -21.83 -10.93 4.67
CA ASP A 66 -22.97 -11.45 5.45
C ASP A 66 -22.60 -11.73 6.92
N LEU A 67 -21.53 -11.11 7.44
CA LEU A 67 -21.10 -11.35 8.82
C LEU A 67 -22.07 -10.72 9.82
N GLU A 68 -22.53 -11.52 10.77
CA GLU A 68 -23.26 -11.02 11.94
C GLU A 68 -22.30 -10.60 13.04
N PHE A 69 -22.37 -9.33 13.48
CA PHE A 69 -21.51 -8.76 14.53
C PHE A 69 -22.22 -7.65 15.29
N GLY A 70 -21.76 -7.33 16.50
CA GLY A 70 -22.29 -6.21 17.29
C GLY A 70 -21.59 -4.89 17.03
N LYS A 71 -20.26 -4.94 16.90
CA LYS A 71 -19.37 -3.79 16.85
C LYS A 71 -18.13 -4.11 15.99
N ILE A 72 -17.58 -3.09 15.36
CA ILE A 72 -16.31 -3.14 14.64
C ILE A 72 -15.26 -2.37 15.45
N ILE A 73 -14.09 -2.98 15.68
CA ILE A 73 -12.91 -2.34 16.24
C ILE A 73 -11.84 -2.32 15.14
N VAL A 74 -11.55 -1.15 14.61
CA VAL A 74 -10.48 -0.91 13.64
C VAL A 74 -9.18 -0.63 14.39
N ARG A 75 -8.12 -1.36 14.07
CA ARG A 75 -6.78 -1.22 14.63
C ARG A 75 -5.81 -0.83 13.53
N SER A 76 -5.03 0.20 13.79
CA SER A 76 -3.96 0.68 12.92
C SER A 76 -2.86 1.28 13.78
N ASP A 77 -1.61 1.17 13.34
CA ASP A 77 -0.47 1.84 13.98
C ASP A 77 -0.31 3.29 13.50
N SER A 78 -1.08 3.72 12.50
CA SER A 78 -1.06 5.07 11.96
C SER A 78 -1.80 6.05 12.88
N GLN A 79 -1.06 6.73 13.75
CA GLN A 79 -1.63 7.78 14.60
C GLN A 79 -2.38 8.86 13.79
N LEU A 80 -1.90 9.17 12.58
CA LEU A 80 -2.52 10.18 11.75
C LEU A 80 -3.94 9.75 11.34
N VAL A 81 -4.09 8.54 10.80
CA VAL A 81 -5.41 8.04 10.37
C VAL A 81 -6.34 7.94 11.57
N VAL A 82 -5.90 7.31 12.66
CA VAL A 82 -6.71 7.13 13.87
C VAL A 82 -7.21 8.47 14.40
N LYS A 83 -6.30 9.44 14.63
CA LYS A 83 -6.65 10.75 15.20
C LYS A 83 -7.50 11.59 14.26
N GLN A 84 -7.28 11.52 12.95
CA GLN A 84 -8.12 12.25 11.99
C GLN A 84 -9.52 11.66 11.89
N VAL A 85 -9.67 10.33 11.85
CA VAL A 85 -10.98 9.67 11.80
C VAL A 85 -11.79 9.92 13.08
N ASN A 86 -11.13 9.91 14.24
CA ASN A 86 -11.71 10.28 15.54
C ASN A 86 -12.02 11.79 15.67
N GLY A 87 -11.57 12.62 14.72
CA GLY A 87 -11.83 14.06 14.72
C GLY A 87 -10.95 14.85 15.68
N GLU A 88 -9.88 14.24 16.22
CA GLU A 88 -8.89 14.90 17.06
C GLU A 88 -7.97 15.80 16.23
N TRP A 89 -7.64 15.37 15.01
CA TRP A 89 -6.76 16.08 14.09
C TRP A 89 -7.47 16.47 12.80
N SER A 90 -7.17 17.66 12.28
CA SER A 90 -7.71 18.15 11.01
C SER A 90 -7.07 17.47 9.80
N VAL A 91 -7.83 17.34 8.71
CA VAL A 91 -7.37 16.83 7.41
C VAL A 91 -7.19 17.99 6.44
N ASN A 92 -5.94 18.41 6.23
CA ASN A 92 -5.64 19.58 5.40
C ASN A 92 -5.28 19.21 3.95
N SER A 93 -4.67 18.05 3.72
CA SER A 93 -4.23 17.60 2.40
C SER A 93 -5.42 17.18 1.53
N ASP A 94 -5.51 17.70 0.32
CA ASP A 94 -6.65 17.45 -0.57
C ASP A 94 -6.80 15.96 -0.93
N ASN A 95 -5.70 15.23 -1.12
CA ASN A 95 -5.71 13.79 -1.40
C ASN A 95 -6.22 12.94 -0.23
N LEU A 96 -6.21 13.46 1.01
CA LEU A 96 -6.70 12.74 2.19
C LEU A 96 -8.12 13.13 2.57
N LYS A 97 -8.62 14.30 2.14
CA LYS A 97 -9.99 14.75 2.47
C LYS A 97 -11.05 13.80 1.93
N ASP A 98 -10.86 13.31 0.70
CA ASP A 98 -11.80 12.38 0.08
C ASP A 98 -11.78 11.01 0.78
N LEU A 99 -10.60 10.50 1.13
CA LEU A 99 -10.45 9.25 1.88
C LEU A 99 -11.04 9.35 3.29
N HIS A 100 -10.77 10.46 3.99
CA HIS A 100 -11.34 10.71 5.32
C HIS A 100 -12.86 10.75 5.26
N LYS A 101 -13.41 11.50 4.30
CA LYS A 101 -14.86 11.55 4.05
C LYS A 101 -15.43 10.15 3.82
N GLU A 102 -14.77 9.34 2.99
CA GLU A 102 -15.19 7.97 2.71
C GLU A 102 -15.19 7.08 3.96
N VAL A 103 -14.15 7.15 4.80
CA VAL A 103 -14.14 6.44 6.09
C VAL A 103 -15.30 6.89 6.99
N LYS A 104 -15.56 8.21 7.09
CA LYS A 104 -16.69 8.72 7.88
C LYS A 104 -18.04 8.26 7.34
N GLU A 105 -18.21 8.17 6.03
CA GLU A 105 -19.43 7.64 5.40
C GLU A 105 -19.62 6.14 5.68
N LEU A 106 -18.54 5.35 5.68
CA LEU A 106 -18.58 3.94 6.06
C LEU A 106 -18.94 3.75 7.53
N ILE A 107 -18.34 4.54 8.44
CA ILE A 107 -18.68 4.52 9.87
C ILE A 107 -20.17 4.83 10.05
N ARG A 108 -20.65 5.91 9.45
CA ARG A 108 -22.05 6.32 9.53
C ARG A 108 -23.00 5.23 9.01
N TYR A 109 -22.64 4.54 7.92
CA TYR A 109 -23.43 3.43 7.38
C TYR A 109 -23.65 2.30 8.42
N PHE A 110 -22.62 1.95 9.18
CA PHE A 110 -22.73 0.92 10.23
C PHE A 110 -23.52 1.43 11.44
N GLU A 111 -23.30 2.69 11.84
CA GLU A 111 -24.02 3.32 12.96
C GLU A 111 -25.53 3.41 12.69
N GLU A 112 -25.94 3.75 11.46
CA GLU A 112 -27.35 3.75 11.02
C GLU A 112 -28.00 2.35 11.11
N LYS A 113 -27.20 1.28 11.18
CA LYS A 113 -27.62 -0.11 11.39
C LYS A 113 -27.45 -0.59 12.82
N ASN A 114 -27.26 0.32 13.78
CA ASN A 114 -26.98 0.04 15.19
C ASN A 114 -25.73 -0.84 15.40
N LYS A 115 -24.71 -0.68 14.54
CA LYS A 115 -23.40 -1.30 14.71
C LYS A 115 -22.39 -0.19 14.98
N SER A 116 -21.76 -0.17 16.15
CA SER A 116 -20.74 0.84 16.44
C SER A 116 -19.43 0.51 15.73
N VAL A 117 -18.70 1.56 15.33
CA VAL A 117 -17.35 1.45 14.77
C VAL A 117 -16.43 2.31 15.61
N GLU A 118 -15.40 1.69 16.18
CA GLU A 118 -14.35 2.37 16.91
C GLU A 118 -13.03 2.16 16.18
N ILE A 119 -12.21 3.21 16.12
CA ILE A 119 -10.84 3.12 15.59
C ILE A 119 -9.85 3.45 16.70
N GLU A 120 -8.92 2.55 16.94
CA GLU A 120 -7.90 2.64 17.98
C GLU A 120 -6.50 2.53 17.41
N HIS A 121 -5.57 3.28 18.01
CA HIS A 121 -4.17 3.17 17.69
C HIS A 121 -3.56 2.00 18.47
N VAL A 122 -2.84 1.13 17.78
CA VAL A 122 -2.06 0.05 18.38
C VAL A 122 -0.57 0.23 18.09
N GLY A 123 0.31 -0.30 18.93
CA GLY A 123 1.74 -0.35 18.61
C GLY A 123 1.99 -1.30 17.42
N ARG A 124 3.07 -1.07 16.66
CA ARG A 124 3.44 -1.89 15.48
C ARG A 124 3.59 -3.36 15.83
N GLU A 125 4.10 -3.64 17.03
CA GLU A 125 4.24 -4.98 17.58
C GLU A 125 2.91 -5.71 17.76
N ASN A 126 1.79 -4.98 17.70
CA ASN A 126 0.42 -5.52 17.78
C ASN A 126 -0.35 -5.41 16.45
N ASN A 127 0.28 -4.95 15.36
CA ASN A 127 -0.31 -4.84 14.02
C ASN A 127 0.51 -5.61 12.96
N VAL A 128 1.31 -6.59 13.40
CA VAL A 128 2.31 -7.29 12.58
C VAL A 128 1.68 -7.97 11.36
N GLU A 129 0.56 -8.66 11.53
CA GLU A 129 -0.09 -9.37 10.41
C GLU A 129 -0.56 -8.41 9.30
N ALA A 130 -1.07 -7.23 9.66
CA ALA A 130 -1.50 -6.25 8.67
C ALA A 130 -0.29 -5.61 7.93
N ASP A 131 0.79 -5.29 8.67
CA ASP A 131 2.06 -4.81 8.08
C ASP A 131 2.68 -5.87 7.16
N GLU A 132 2.74 -7.13 7.57
CA GLU A 132 3.25 -8.21 6.72
C GLU A 132 2.47 -8.31 5.39
N LEU A 133 1.14 -8.24 5.45
CA LEU A 133 0.28 -8.24 4.25
C LEU A 133 0.55 -7.02 3.35
N SER A 134 0.71 -5.82 3.93
CA SER A 134 0.97 -4.60 3.18
C SER A 134 2.36 -4.64 2.52
N GLN A 135 3.38 -5.11 3.23
CA GLN A 135 4.73 -5.29 2.69
C GLN A 135 4.78 -6.37 1.61
N GLN A 136 4.07 -7.49 1.81
CA GLN A 136 4.01 -8.58 0.84
C GLN A 136 3.49 -8.10 -0.52
N ALA A 137 2.44 -7.25 -0.55
CA ALA A 137 1.97 -6.64 -1.79
C ALA A 137 3.08 -5.88 -2.53
N LEU A 138 3.90 -5.09 -1.82
CA LEU A 138 5.01 -4.36 -2.44
C LEU A 138 6.07 -5.30 -2.99
N GLU A 139 6.44 -6.31 -2.21
CA GLU A 139 7.46 -7.28 -2.62
C GLU A 139 7.04 -8.07 -3.85
N ASP A 140 5.82 -8.60 -3.86
CA ASP A 140 5.26 -9.34 -4.99
C ASP A 140 5.25 -8.48 -6.27
N HIS A 141 4.87 -7.20 -6.15
CA HIS A 141 4.87 -6.28 -7.27
C HIS A 141 6.26 -5.93 -7.80
N LEU A 142 7.20 -5.65 -6.89
CA LEU A 142 8.58 -5.33 -7.26
C LEU A 142 9.28 -6.55 -7.87
N LEU A 143 9.03 -7.74 -7.33
CA LEU A 143 9.51 -8.99 -7.90
C LEU A 143 8.91 -9.21 -9.29
N ALA A 144 7.60 -9.00 -9.46
CA ALA A 144 6.94 -9.12 -10.77
C ALA A 144 7.51 -8.14 -11.80
N LYS A 145 7.77 -6.88 -11.42
CA LYS A 145 8.44 -5.89 -12.27
C LYS A 145 9.84 -6.34 -12.69
N LYS A 146 10.64 -6.81 -11.72
CA LYS A 146 11.98 -7.34 -11.98
C LYS A 146 11.96 -8.54 -12.92
N LEU A 147 11.03 -9.48 -12.72
CA LEU A 147 10.90 -10.68 -13.56
C LEU A 147 10.40 -10.37 -14.98
N LYS A 148 9.58 -9.33 -15.15
CA LYS A 148 9.17 -8.83 -16.48
C LYS A 148 10.26 -8.01 -17.18
N GLY A 149 11.35 -7.69 -16.47
CA GLY A 149 12.39 -6.82 -16.98
C GLY A 149 11.87 -5.40 -17.21
N GLU A 150 10.98 -4.89 -16.37
CA GLU A 150 10.52 -3.49 -16.48
C GLU A 150 11.54 -2.50 -15.87
N ASP A 151 12.57 -2.99 -15.15
CA ASP A 151 13.73 -2.22 -14.68
C ASP A 151 14.83 -2.05 -15.76
N LYS A 152 14.49 -2.24 -17.03
CA LYS A 152 15.43 -2.10 -18.13
C LYS A 152 15.88 -0.65 -18.27
N LYS A 153 17.18 -0.43 -18.25
CA LYS A 153 17.76 0.84 -18.68
C LYS A 153 17.62 0.95 -20.19
N MET A 154 16.96 1.99 -20.66
CA MET A 154 16.82 2.26 -22.10
C MET A 154 17.90 3.24 -22.55
N CYS A 155 18.43 3.03 -23.75
CA CYS A 155 19.44 3.87 -24.36
C CYS A 155 18.84 5.24 -24.69
N PRO A 156 19.40 6.35 -24.18
CA PRO A 156 18.87 7.69 -24.46
C PRO A 156 19.08 8.13 -25.92
N GLU A 157 19.97 7.47 -26.67
CA GLU A 157 20.26 7.83 -28.06
C GLU A 157 19.34 7.14 -29.07
N CYS A 158 19.11 5.83 -28.93
CA CYS A 158 18.32 5.05 -29.91
C CYS A 158 17.05 4.43 -29.34
N GLY A 159 16.85 4.45 -28.03
CA GLY A 159 15.68 3.85 -27.37
C GLY A 159 15.72 2.32 -27.28
N GLU A 160 16.80 1.66 -27.69
CA GLU A 160 17.00 0.22 -27.45
C GLU A 160 17.41 -0.06 -26.00
N GLU A 161 17.26 -1.30 -25.55
CA GLU A 161 17.67 -1.71 -24.19
C GLU A 161 19.20 -1.57 -24.01
N MET A 162 19.65 -1.18 -22.82
CA MET A 162 21.05 -1.22 -22.41
C MET A 162 21.28 -2.42 -21.48
N VAL A 163 22.44 -3.06 -21.63
CA VAL A 163 22.87 -4.21 -20.81
C VAL A 163 24.20 -3.92 -20.15
N VAL A 164 24.45 -4.49 -18.96
CA VAL A 164 25.74 -4.38 -18.30
C VAL A 164 26.75 -5.29 -19.00
N ARG A 165 27.87 -4.73 -19.44
CA ARG A 165 29.00 -5.44 -20.04
C ARG A 165 30.26 -5.19 -19.19
N GLU A 166 31.24 -6.08 -19.30
CA GLU A 166 32.53 -5.95 -18.61
C GLU A 166 33.61 -5.55 -19.62
N GLY A 167 34.32 -4.46 -19.32
CA GLY A 167 35.44 -3.96 -20.12
C GLY A 167 36.71 -3.81 -19.28
N GLU A 168 37.77 -3.30 -19.89
CA GLU A 168 39.09 -3.13 -19.25
C GLU A 168 39.04 -2.28 -17.96
N TYR A 169 38.13 -1.30 -17.92
CA TYR A 169 37.96 -0.38 -16.79
C TYR A 169 36.81 -0.77 -15.85
N GLY A 170 36.29 -1.99 -15.97
CA GLY A 170 35.18 -2.50 -15.16
C GLY A 170 33.85 -2.58 -15.92
N LYS A 171 32.76 -2.72 -15.16
CA LYS A 171 31.41 -2.84 -15.71
C LYS A 171 30.90 -1.51 -16.27
N PHE A 172 30.15 -1.56 -17.36
CA PHE A 172 29.49 -0.40 -17.97
C PHE A 172 28.15 -0.79 -18.60
N TRP A 173 27.22 0.15 -18.69
CA TRP A 173 26.01 -0.02 -19.49
C TRP A 173 26.36 0.17 -20.96
N GLY A 174 26.08 -0.82 -21.81
CA GLY A 174 26.26 -0.73 -23.25
C GLY A 174 24.94 -0.93 -23.99
N CYS A 175 24.71 -0.13 -25.04
CA CYS A 175 23.53 -0.28 -25.88
C CYS A 175 23.50 -1.67 -26.58
N THR A 176 22.33 -2.31 -26.60
CA THR A 176 22.12 -3.56 -27.34
C THR A 176 22.09 -3.34 -28.86
N GLY A 177 21.83 -2.11 -29.32
CA GLY A 177 21.85 -1.72 -30.73
C GLY A 177 23.24 -1.61 -31.37
N TYR A 178 24.33 -1.99 -30.69
CA TYR A 178 25.67 -2.02 -31.28
C TYR A 178 25.75 -3.04 -32.45
N PRO A 179 26.37 -2.70 -33.59
CA PRO A 179 27.24 -1.54 -33.84
C PRO A 179 26.53 -0.27 -34.30
N ASP A 180 25.23 -0.31 -34.56
CA ASP A 180 24.48 0.85 -35.09
C ASP A 180 24.27 1.96 -34.05
N CYS A 181 24.37 1.61 -32.77
CA CYS A 181 24.43 2.54 -31.64
C CYS A 181 25.53 2.11 -30.66
N ASP A 182 26.55 2.94 -30.48
CA ASP A 182 27.71 2.68 -29.61
C ASP A 182 27.63 3.37 -28.23
N HIS A 183 26.46 3.94 -27.90
CA HIS A 183 26.22 4.58 -26.61
C HIS A 183 26.56 3.66 -25.43
N THR A 184 27.32 4.21 -24.48
CA THR A 184 27.67 3.58 -23.21
C THR A 184 27.53 4.55 -22.05
N GLU A 185 27.19 4.04 -20.86
CA GLU A 185 27.16 4.80 -19.62
C GLU A 185 27.90 4.06 -18.49
N LYS A 186 28.31 4.79 -17.46
CA LYS A 186 28.91 4.18 -16.26
C LYS A 186 27.90 3.28 -15.55
N TYR A 187 28.36 2.13 -15.09
CA TYR A 187 27.60 1.27 -14.20
C TYR A 187 27.99 1.61 -12.75
N GLU A 188 27.02 2.06 -11.95
CA GLU A 188 27.17 2.26 -10.50
C GLU A 188 26.48 1.08 -9.80
N GLU A 189 27.22 0.33 -8.97
CA GLU A 189 26.64 -0.68 -8.07
C GLU A 189 26.09 0.05 -6.84
N ASP A 190 24.77 -0.03 -6.62
CA ASP A 190 24.12 0.39 -5.37
C ASP A 190 24.53 -0.51 -4.18
#